data_AF-A0A9P7ZGY2-F1
#
_entry.id   AF-A0A9P7ZGY2-F1
#
_cell.length_a   1.000
_cell.length_b   1.000
_cell.length_c   1.000
_cell.angle_alpha   90.00
_cell.angle_beta   90.00
_cell.angle_gamma   90.00
#
_symmetry.space_group_name_H-M   'P 1'
#
loop_
_entity.id
_entity.type
_entity.pdbx_description
1 polymer ?
#
loop_
_entity_poly.entity_id
_entity_poly.type
_entity_poly.pdbx_seq_one_letter_code
_entity_poly.pdbx_strand_id
1 'polypeptide(L)'
;MKTFTRNADASALRCPPGCDDEAFSHVRKIDHVARNSPEDVYGRGSWGYTVLRTTYSHESDALFPIAVEKLNRWIKGFWAFQSLFVRQSAEFMYLKTDPIYNDVIAERFCLDIVEDREKLNCSDLQAASPADVDLLGQRFDVWRISVGAEHGFEWSPRFSDCILIDDNSLASLNNLPEYPPDLKALLGSRVPTQKFDQWYDDGSAYVWLMDARGVSKYARDADLQQERPSARGWFKISLLMLWEAWDARASYDAGTVLSCENDVDDEDPDSYWYDW
;
A
#
# COMPACT_ATOMS: atom_id res chain seq x y z
N MET A 1 -24.96 5.36 5.04
CA MET A 1 -24.97 3.91 5.27
C MET A 1 -25.16 3.22 3.92
N LYS A 2 -24.06 2.91 3.20
CA LYS A 2 -24.13 2.22 1.90
C LYS A 2 -24.07 0.72 2.16
N THR A 3 -25.17 0.03 1.88
CA THR A 3 -25.25 -1.43 1.85
C THR A 3 -24.37 -1.97 0.73
N PHE A 4 -23.28 -2.65 1.08
CA PHE A 4 -22.52 -3.46 0.13
C PHE A 4 -23.33 -4.74 -0.17
N THR A 5 -23.75 -4.87 -1.42
CA THR A 5 -24.45 -6.06 -1.93
C THR A 5 -23.53 -7.27 -1.91
N ARG A 6 -23.94 -8.27 -1.12
CA ARG A 6 -23.46 -9.64 -1.09
C ARG A 6 -23.67 -10.27 -2.47
N ASN A 7 -22.60 -10.63 -3.19
CA ASN A 7 -22.59 -11.71 -4.19
C ASN A 7 -21.19 -11.91 -4.80
N ALA A 8 -20.55 -13.03 -4.45
CA ALA A 8 -19.85 -13.91 -5.39
C ALA A 8 -19.69 -15.27 -4.71
N ASP A 9 -20.15 -16.33 -5.38
CA ASP A 9 -20.09 -17.71 -4.95
C ASP A 9 -18.70 -18.12 -4.45
N ALA A 10 -18.68 -18.79 -3.31
CA ALA A 10 -17.51 -19.23 -2.58
C ALA A 10 -16.89 -20.50 -3.20
N SER A 11 -16.41 -20.43 -4.45
CA SER A 11 -15.45 -21.41 -4.93
C SER A 11 -14.07 -21.01 -4.44
N ALA A 12 -13.50 -21.77 -3.50
CA ALA A 12 -12.09 -21.66 -3.14
C ALA A 12 -11.25 -21.68 -4.42
N LEU A 13 -10.38 -20.68 -4.59
CA LEU A 13 -9.49 -20.57 -5.75
C LEU A 13 -8.66 -21.85 -5.84
N ARG A 14 -8.94 -22.71 -6.83
CA ARG A 14 -8.16 -23.91 -7.10
C ARG A 14 -7.15 -23.60 -8.19
N CYS A 15 -5.92 -24.05 -7.99
CA CYS A 15 -4.84 -23.93 -8.96
C CYS A 15 -5.28 -24.61 -10.28
N PRO A 16 -5.31 -23.90 -11.43
CA PRO A 16 -5.57 -24.53 -12.71
C PRO A 16 -4.52 -25.60 -13.02
N PRO A 17 -4.84 -26.67 -13.77
CA PRO A 17 -3.86 -27.66 -14.17
C PRO A 17 -2.72 -27.01 -14.96
N GLY A 18 -1.49 -27.10 -14.44
CA GLY A 18 -0.27 -26.56 -15.09
C GLY A 18 0.14 -25.15 -14.62
N CYS A 19 -0.51 -24.59 -13.60
CA CYS A 19 -0.04 -23.38 -12.92
C CYS A 19 1.06 -23.73 -11.90
N ASP A 20 2.08 -22.87 -11.81
CA ASP A 20 3.20 -23.01 -10.89
C ASP A 20 2.71 -22.76 -9.46
N ASP A 21 2.98 -23.69 -8.53
CA ASP A 21 2.46 -23.63 -7.15
C ASP A 21 2.97 -22.37 -6.41
N GLU A 22 4.15 -21.85 -6.77
CA GLU A 22 4.69 -20.60 -6.24
C GLU A 22 3.94 -19.36 -6.74
N ALA A 23 3.64 -19.28 -8.04
CA ALA A 23 2.89 -18.15 -8.57
C ALA A 23 1.44 -18.12 -8.03
N PHE A 24 0.82 -19.30 -7.90
CA PHE A 24 -0.50 -19.43 -7.28
C PHE A 24 -0.47 -19.11 -5.76
N SER A 25 0.70 -19.16 -5.12
CA SER A 25 0.91 -18.81 -3.72
C SER A 25 0.54 -17.35 -3.44
N HIS A 26 0.94 -16.40 -4.29
CA HIS A 26 0.71 -14.96 -4.05
C HIS A 26 -0.78 -14.57 -4.03
N VAL A 27 -1.54 -15.03 -5.03
CA VAL A 27 -3.00 -14.82 -5.06
C VAL A 27 -3.66 -15.53 -3.87
N ARG A 28 -3.20 -16.73 -3.50
CA ARG A 28 -3.69 -17.42 -2.30
C ARG A 28 -3.32 -16.70 -1.02
N LYS A 29 -2.17 -16.04 -0.92
CA LYS A 29 -1.76 -15.23 0.24
C LYS A 29 -2.70 -14.04 0.40
N ILE A 30 -2.97 -13.28 -0.66
CA ILE A 30 -3.93 -12.18 -0.59
C ILE A 30 -5.32 -12.71 -0.25
N ASP A 31 -5.77 -13.78 -0.91
CA ASP A 31 -7.06 -14.41 -0.60
C ASP A 31 -7.11 -14.92 0.84
N HIS A 32 -6.01 -15.45 1.38
CA HIS A 32 -5.88 -15.95 2.74
C HIS A 32 -5.90 -14.82 3.77
N VAL A 33 -5.04 -13.82 3.63
CA VAL A 33 -4.98 -12.64 4.51
C VAL A 33 -6.30 -11.88 4.47
N ALA A 34 -6.89 -11.70 3.29
CA ALA A 34 -8.15 -10.99 3.15
C ALA A 34 -9.34 -11.81 3.70
N ARG A 35 -9.33 -13.15 3.62
CA ARG A 35 -10.48 -13.99 4.06
C ARG A 35 -10.37 -14.54 5.48
N ASN A 36 -9.19 -14.59 6.07
CA ASN A 36 -8.98 -15.02 7.45
C ASN A 36 -9.52 -14.03 8.49
N SER A 37 -10.01 -12.86 8.04
CA SER A 37 -10.81 -12.01 8.89
C SER A 37 -12.11 -12.72 9.30
N PRO A 38 -12.52 -12.68 10.58
CA PRO A 38 -13.82 -13.18 11.03
C PRO A 38 -14.98 -12.70 10.13
N GLU A 39 -16.08 -13.47 10.07
CA GLU A 39 -17.12 -13.27 9.05
C GLU A 39 -17.80 -11.89 9.09
N ASP A 40 -17.81 -11.24 10.25
CA ASP A 40 -18.46 -9.95 10.51
C ASP A 40 -17.51 -8.75 10.39
N VAL A 41 -16.33 -8.94 9.80
CA VAL A 41 -15.26 -7.95 9.81
C VAL A 41 -15.32 -7.01 8.62
N TYR A 42 -15.10 -5.72 8.92
CA TYR A 42 -14.96 -4.66 7.92
C TYR A 42 -13.89 -5.02 6.88
N GLY A 43 -14.28 -5.00 5.60
CA GLY A 43 -13.34 -5.18 4.50
C GLY A 43 -12.84 -6.61 4.30
N ARG A 44 -13.51 -7.64 4.84
CA ARG A 44 -13.22 -9.06 4.54
C ARG A 44 -13.18 -9.30 3.03
N GLY A 45 -12.14 -9.98 2.58
CA GLY A 45 -11.90 -10.31 1.18
C GLY A 45 -11.28 -9.18 0.36
N SER A 46 -11.06 -8.00 0.96
CA SER A 46 -10.41 -6.85 0.33
C SER A 46 -8.99 -6.64 0.83
N TRP A 47 -8.14 -6.07 -0.03
CA TRP A 47 -6.77 -5.67 0.29
C TRP A 47 -6.55 -4.22 -0.10
N GLY A 48 -5.42 -3.64 0.31
CA GLY A 48 -5.07 -2.25 0.01
C GLY A 48 -4.63 -1.48 1.24
N TYR A 49 -5.03 -0.21 1.33
CA TYR A 49 -4.54 0.71 2.35
C TYR A 49 -5.61 1.64 2.89
N THR A 50 -5.36 2.14 4.08
CA THR A 50 -6.07 3.30 4.63
C THR A 50 -5.33 4.56 4.23
N VAL A 51 -6.05 5.60 3.81
CA VAL A 51 -5.50 6.90 3.45
C VAL A 51 -5.93 7.92 4.48
N LEU A 52 -4.97 8.45 5.26
CA LEU A 52 -5.21 9.64 6.06
C LEU A 52 -4.97 10.87 5.18
N ARG A 53 -6.02 11.66 4.98
CA ARG A 53 -5.88 12.93 4.29
C ARG A 53 -5.24 13.97 5.21
N THR A 54 -4.12 14.56 4.79
CA THR A 54 -3.38 15.53 5.64
C THR A 54 -3.45 16.97 5.14
N THR A 55 -3.94 17.23 3.93
CA THR A 55 -4.09 18.60 3.36
C THR A 55 -5.55 19.00 3.11
N TYR A 56 -5.92 20.25 3.45
CA TYR A 56 -7.30 20.78 3.39
C TYR A 56 -7.41 22.24 2.89
N SER A 57 -6.60 22.63 1.91
CA SER A 57 -6.78 23.90 1.20
C SER A 57 -7.92 23.82 0.18
N HIS A 58 -8.40 24.97 -0.33
CA HIS A 58 -9.41 24.97 -1.40
C HIS A 58 -8.90 24.25 -2.67
N GLU A 59 -7.60 24.38 -2.97
CA GLU A 59 -6.97 23.69 -4.09
C GLU A 59 -6.86 22.19 -3.81
N SER A 60 -6.38 21.78 -2.63
CA SER A 60 -6.29 20.36 -2.32
C SER A 60 -7.64 19.69 -2.17
N ASP A 61 -8.68 20.40 -1.71
CA ASP A 61 -10.08 19.94 -1.72
C ASP A 61 -10.58 19.57 -3.12
N ALA A 62 -10.16 20.32 -4.15
CA ALA A 62 -10.53 20.04 -5.54
C ALA A 62 -9.70 18.88 -6.13
N LEU A 63 -8.42 18.80 -5.78
CA LEU A 63 -7.47 17.85 -6.36
C LEU A 63 -7.46 16.48 -5.69
N PHE A 64 -7.80 16.40 -4.40
CA PHE A 64 -7.76 15.17 -3.62
C PHE A 64 -8.60 14.02 -4.20
N PRO A 65 -9.90 14.20 -4.52
CA PRO A 65 -10.69 13.10 -5.09
C PRO A 65 -10.13 12.61 -6.43
N ILE A 66 -9.51 13.49 -7.22
CA ILE A 66 -8.89 13.13 -8.51
C ILE A 66 -7.62 12.29 -8.26
N ALA A 67 -6.77 12.71 -7.33
CA ALA A 67 -5.56 11.96 -6.98
C ALA A 67 -5.85 10.58 -6.41
N VAL A 68 -6.82 10.45 -5.50
CA VAL A 68 -7.20 9.16 -4.93
C VAL A 68 -7.72 8.20 -6.00
N GLU A 69 -8.53 8.71 -6.93
CA GLU A 69 -9.03 7.91 -8.05
C GLU A 69 -7.90 7.48 -8.99
N LYS A 70 -6.94 8.38 -9.28
CA LYS A 70 -5.73 8.03 -10.05
C LYS A 70 -4.90 6.98 -9.32
N LEU A 71 -4.62 7.16 -8.04
CA LEU A 71 -3.87 6.19 -7.22
C LEU A 71 -4.51 4.80 -7.29
N ASN A 72 -5.83 4.73 -7.07
CA ASN A 72 -6.59 3.48 -7.17
C ASN A 72 -6.44 2.83 -8.54
N ARG A 73 -6.68 3.59 -9.61
CA ARG A 73 -6.60 3.12 -10.99
C ARG A 73 -5.20 2.65 -11.37
N TRP A 74 -4.17 3.38 -10.95
CA TRP A 74 -2.77 3.08 -11.29
C TRP A 74 -2.27 1.82 -10.58
N ILE A 75 -2.65 1.62 -9.30
CA ILE A 75 -2.36 0.38 -8.57
C ILE A 75 -3.10 -0.81 -9.19
N LYS A 76 -4.41 -0.68 -9.47
CA LYS A 76 -5.18 -1.74 -10.15
C LYS A 76 -4.63 -2.06 -11.55
N GLY A 77 -4.19 -1.04 -12.29
CA GLY A 77 -3.59 -1.20 -13.62
C GLY A 77 -2.27 -1.97 -13.58
N PHE A 78 -1.45 -1.75 -12.55
CA PHE A 78 -0.22 -2.52 -12.34
C PHE A 78 -0.52 -4.01 -12.13
N TRP A 79 -1.58 -4.34 -11.39
CA TRP A 79 -2.00 -5.74 -11.16
C TRP A 79 -2.46 -6.48 -12.40
N ALA A 80 -3.26 -5.82 -13.23
CA ALA A 80 -3.62 -6.36 -14.54
C ALA A 80 -2.36 -6.63 -15.39
N PHE A 81 -1.30 -5.83 -15.19
CA PHE A 81 -0.04 -5.94 -15.91
C PHE A 81 0.96 -6.96 -15.36
N GLN A 82 1.00 -7.24 -14.06
CA GLN A 82 1.91 -8.26 -13.51
C GLN A 82 1.74 -9.62 -14.23
N SER A 83 0.51 -9.96 -14.64
CA SER A 83 0.21 -11.19 -15.42
C SER A 83 0.95 -11.29 -16.77
N LEU A 84 1.48 -10.15 -17.26
CA LEU A 84 2.01 -9.98 -18.60
C LEU A 84 3.55 -9.92 -18.65
N PHE A 85 4.20 -9.33 -17.64
CA PHE A 85 5.67 -9.18 -17.58
C PHE A 85 6.42 -10.49 -17.30
N VAL A 86 5.71 -11.44 -16.71
CA VAL A 86 6.18 -12.79 -16.37
C VAL A 86 6.61 -13.61 -17.59
N ARG A 87 6.29 -13.15 -18.81
CA ARG A 87 6.73 -13.80 -20.04
C ARG A 87 8.12 -13.38 -20.52
N GLN A 88 8.72 -12.28 -20.03
CA GLN A 88 9.91 -11.70 -20.67
C GLN A 88 11.15 -11.53 -19.79
N SER A 89 11.07 -11.46 -18.46
CA SER A 89 12.25 -11.37 -17.60
C SER A 89 12.36 -12.56 -16.65
N ALA A 90 13.57 -13.13 -16.57
CA ALA A 90 13.90 -14.22 -15.65
C ALA A 90 13.92 -13.75 -14.18
N GLU A 91 14.02 -12.45 -13.93
CA GLU A 91 14.05 -11.86 -12.58
C GLU A 91 12.66 -11.58 -12.01
N PHE A 92 11.63 -11.35 -12.84
CA PHE A 92 10.22 -11.24 -12.40
C PHE A 92 9.41 -12.53 -12.61
N MET A 93 10.09 -13.69 -12.58
CA MET A 93 9.50 -15.00 -12.85
C MET A 93 8.46 -15.47 -11.81
N TYR A 94 8.24 -14.73 -10.73
CA TYR A 94 7.46 -15.17 -9.57
C TYR A 94 5.94 -15.06 -9.72
N LEU A 95 5.41 -14.49 -10.80
CA LEU A 95 3.98 -14.15 -10.90
C LEU A 95 3.27 -14.77 -12.11
N LYS A 96 3.51 -16.05 -12.42
CA LYS A 96 2.72 -16.84 -13.39
C LYS A 96 1.29 -17.11 -12.90
N THR A 97 0.52 -16.06 -12.65
CA THR A 97 -0.89 -16.16 -12.27
C THR A 97 -1.76 -15.98 -13.50
N ASP A 98 -2.84 -16.76 -13.57
CA ASP A 98 -3.88 -16.61 -14.61
C ASP A 98 -4.38 -15.14 -14.59
N PRO A 99 -4.46 -14.45 -15.74
CA PRO A 99 -4.98 -13.09 -15.82
C PRO A 99 -6.33 -12.90 -15.12
N ILE A 100 -7.20 -13.93 -15.13
CA ILE A 100 -8.50 -13.89 -14.46
C ILE A 100 -8.34 -13.71 -12.95
N TYR A 101 -7.33 -14.33 -12.34
CA TYR A 101 -7.09 -14.21 -10.90
C TYR A 101 -6.53 -12.84 -10.53
N ASN A 102 -5.66 -12.27 -11.37
CA ASN A 102 -5.16 -10.92 -11.13
C ASN A 102 -6.25 -9.87 -11.23
N ASP A 103 -7.18 -10.01 -12.19
CA ASP A 103 -8.34 -9.13 -12.28
C ASP A 103 -9.21 -9.23 -11.01
N VAL A 104 -9.47 -10.45 -10.53
CA VAL A 104 -10.23 -10.67 -9.28
C VAL A 104 -9.53 -10.08 -8.06
N ILE A 105 -8.21 -10.19 -7.95
CA ILE A 105 -7.43 -9.57 -6.88
C ILE A 105 -7.43 -8.05 -7.02
N ALA A 106 -7.16 -7.51 -8.21
CA ALA A 106 -7.19 -6.07 -8.47
C ALA A 106 -8.54 -5.46 -8.09
N GLU A 107 -9.67 -6.13 -8.39
CA GLU A 107 -10.99 -5.64 -8.01
C GLU A 107 -11.24 -5.57 -6.50
N ARG A 108 -10.51 -6.38 -5.73
CA ARG A 108 -10.57 -6.37 -4.25
C ARG A 108 -9.71 -5.27 -3.63
N PHE A 109 -8.91 -4.56 -4.42
CA PHE A 109 -8.15 -3.41 -3.94
C PHE A 109 -9.09 -2.29 -3.53
N CYS A 110 -8.88 -1.74 -2.33
CA CYS A 110 -9.62 -0.62 -1.81
C CYS A 110 -8.72 0.38 -1.08
N LEU A 111 -9.13 1.65 -1.13
CA LEU A 111 -8.57 2.73 -0.34
C LEU A 111 -9.64 3.24 0.62
N ASP A 112 -9.38 3.13 1.92
CA ASP A 112 -10.26 3.67 2.96
C ASP A 112 -9.84 5.09 3.30
N ILE A 113 -10.64 6.07 2.89
CA ILE A 113 -10.32 7.48 3.12
C ILE A 113 -10.78 7.91 4.51
N VAL A 114 -9.84 8.42 5.31
CA VAL A 114 -10.08 8.99 6.63
C VAL A 114 -9.79 10.48 6.59
N GLU A 115 -10.82 11.27 6.84
CA GLU A 115 -10.73 12.73 6.92
C GLU A 115 -10.97 13.19 8.36
N ASP A 116 -10.25 14.26 8.73
CA ASP A 116 -10.44 14.98 9.99
C ASP A 116 -9.85 16.38 9.83
N ARG A 117 -10.54 17.26 9.09
CA ARG A 117 -10.05 18.62 8.76
C ARG A 117 -9.68 19.44 10.00
N GLU A 118 -10.33 19.20 11.12
CA GLU A 118 -10.12 19.98 12.35
C GLU A 118 -8.79 19.61 13.03
N LYS A 119 -8.35 18.36 12.89
CA LYS A 119 -7.17 17.84 13.58
C LYS A 119 -6.01 17.56 12.64
N LEU A 120 -6.29 17.02 11.46
CA LEU A 120 -5.29 16.74 10.44
C LEU A 120 -5.16 17.96 9.54
N ASN A 121 -4.04 18.66 9.63
CA ASN A 121 -3.68 19.70 8.66
C ASN A 121 -2.15 19.83 8.55
N CYS A 122 -1.53 18.79 8.01
CA CYS A 122 -0.10 18.71 7.75
C CYS A 122 0.11 18.67 6.23
N SER A 123 0.24 19.85 5.63
CA SER A 123 0.41 20.03 4.18
C SER A 123 1.83 19.71 3.68
N ASP A 124 2.80 19.63 4.59
CA ASP A 124 4.19 19.23 4.31
C ASP A 124 4.67 18.24 5.38
N LEU A 125 4.67 16.96 5.03
CA LEU A 125 5.07 15.88 5.94
C LEU A 125 6.59 15.85 6.19
N GLN A 126 7.41 16.48 5.33
CA GLN A 126 8.84 16.66 5.60
C GLN A 126 9.08 17.67 6.71
N ALA A 127 8.21 18.67 6.84
CA ALA A 127 8.28 19.69 7.88
C ALA A 127 7.45 19.35 9.14
N ALA A 128 6.80 18.18 9.18
CA ALA A 128 5.98 17.75 10.31
C ALA A 128 6.76 17.75 11.64
N SER A 129 6.11 18.24 12.69
CA SER A 129 6.61 18.20 14.06
C SER A 129 6.34 16.82 14.71
N PRO A 130 7.01 16.49 15.82
CA PRO A 130 6.68 15.29 16.60
C PRO A 130 5.21 15.25 17.04
N ALA A 131 4.60 16.40 17.33
CA ALA A 131 3.17 16.46 17.67
C ALA A 131 2.26 16.10 16.49
N ASP A 132 2.65 16.42 15.26
CA ASP A 132 1.91 16.03 14.05
C ASP A 132 2.00 14.51 13.84
N VAL A 133 3.19 13.94 14.05
CA VAL A 133 3.45 12.49 13.99
C VAL A 133 2.55 11.74 14.98
N ASP A 134 2.53 12.18 16.25
CA ASP A 134 1.68 11.61 17.30
C ASP A 134 0.20 11.68 16.94
N LEU A 135 -0.24 12.82 16.41
CA LEU A 135 -1.64 13.05 16.06
C LEU A 135 -2.09 12.15 14.91
N LEU A 136 -1.24 11.95 13.90
CA LEU A 136 -1.50 11.05 12.78
C LEU A 136 -1.62 9.60 13.24
N GLY A 137 -0.69 9.14 14.10
CA GLY A 137 -0.75 7.81 14.70
C GLY A 137 -2.03 7.60 15.52
N GLN A 138 -2.36 8.55 16.40
CA GLN A 138 -3.60 8.51 17.19
C GLN A 138 -4.85 8.48 16.31
N ARG A 139 -4.87 9.25 15.23
CA ARG A 139 -6.04 9.29 14.33
C ARG A 139 -6.20 7.98 13.58
N PHE A 140 -5.12 7.35 13.14
CA PHE A 140 -5.15 6.02 12.57
C PHE A 140 -5.70 4.99 13.56
N ASP A 141 -5.23 5.02 14.81
CA ASP A 141 -5.72 4.12 15.87
C ASP A 141 -7.21 4.29 16.15
N VAL A 142 -7.69 5.54 16.23
CA VAL A 142 -9.12 5.83 16.40
C VAL A 142 -9.95 5.23 15.26
N TRP A 143 -9.50 5.40 14.01
CA TRP A 143 -10.17 4.79 12.86
C TRP A 143 -10.16 3.27 12.95
N ARG A 144 -8.99 2.67 13.23
CA ARG A 144 -8.80 1.22 13.33
C ARG A 144 -9.74 0.59 14.37
N ILE A 145 -9.82 1.19 15.55
CA ILE A 145 -10.75 0.78 16.61
C ILE A 145 -12.20 0.92 16.12
N SER A 146 -12.55 2.01 15.44
CA SER A 146 -13.92 2.26 14.99
C SER A 146 -14.45 1.24 13.97
N VAL A 147 -13.56 0.61 13.22
CA VAL A 147 -13.89 -0.47 12.25
C VAL A 147 -13.74 -1.87 12.85
N GLY A 148 -13.50 -1.97 14.16
CA GLY A 148 -13.35 -3.25 14.87
C GLY A 148 -12.02 -3.95 14.64
N ALA A 149 -11.01 -3.25 14.15
CA ALA A 149 -9.70 -3.81 13.81
C ALA A 149 -8.69 -3.74 14.98
N GLU A 150 -9.16 -3.84 16.22
CA GLU A 150 -8.36 -3.70 17.44
C GLU A 150 -7.49 -4.93 17.75
N HIS A 151 -7.96 -6.14 17.43
CA HIS A 151 -7.28 -7.41 17.77
C HIS A 151 -7.33 -8.37 16.57
N GLY A 152 -6.20 -8.99 16.23
CA GLY A 152 -6.13 -10.04 15.20
C GLY A 152 -6.00 -9.56 13.75
N PHE A 153 -5.76 -8.25 13.55
CA PHE A 153 -5.58 -7.62 12.23
C PHE A 153 -4.18 -7.06 12.00
N GLU A 154 -3.28 -7.37 12.94
CA GLU A 154 -1.87 -6.99 12.92
C GLU A 154 -1.18 -7.33 11.60
N TRP A 155 -1.61 -8.43 10.98
CA TRP A 155 -1.07 -9.03 9.76
C TRP A 155 -1.60 -8.38 8.47
N SER A 156 -2.64 -7.53 8.58
CA SER A 156 -3.23 -6.90 7.42
C SER A 156 -2.64 -5.51 7.23
N PRO A 157 -1.97 -5.23 6.10
CA PRO A 157 -1.37 -3.92 5.87
C PRO A 157 -2.40 -2.77 5.92
N ARG A 158 -3.68 -3.06 5.66
CA ARG A 158 -4.80 -2.10 5.80
C ARG A 158 -4.97 -1.54 7.21
N PHE A 159 -4.61 -2.34 8.21
CA PHE A 159 -4.81 -2.05 9.63
C PHE A 159 -3.48 -1.90 10.40
N SER A 160 -2.34 -2.13 9.75
CA SER A 160 -1.01 -1.85 10.32
C SER A 160 -0.36 -0.59 9.77
N ASP A 161 -0.65 -0.26 8.51
CA ASP A 161 0.01 0.83 7.78
C ASP A 161 -1.04 1.77 7.19
N CYS A 162 -0.67 3.03 6.99
CA CYS A 162 -1.53 3.97 6.27
C CYS A 162 -0.76 4.84 5.30
N ILE A 163 -1.42 5.17 4.20
CA ILE A 163 -0.98 6.16 3.24
C ILE A 163 -1.30 7.55 3.78
N LEU A 164 -0.33 8.46 3.72
CA LEU A 164 -0.52 9.89 3.94
C LEU A 164 -0.34 10.62 2.61
N ILE A 165 -1.17 11.65 2.39
CA ILE A 165 -1.12 12.50 1.19
C ILE A 165 -1.04 13.97 1.62
N ASP A 166 0.16 14.53 1.50
CA ASP A 166 0.47 15.96 1.63
C ASP A 166 0.35 16.70 0.29
N ASP A 167 0.65 18.00 0.25
CA ASP A 167 0.48 18.80 -0.98
C ASP A 167 1.40 18.33 -2.12
N ASN A 168 2.62 17.91 -1.81
CA ASN A 168 3.60 17.50 -2.82
C ASN A 168 3.24 16.13 -3.43
N SER A 169 2.90 15.15 -2.60
CA SER A 169 2.40 13.85 -3.06
C SER A 169 1.08 14.02 -3.81
N LEU A 170 0.18 14.87 -3.35
CA LEU A 170 -1.06 15.20 -4.06
C LEU A 170 -0.80 15.75 -5.47
N ALA A 171 0.11 16.71 -5.60
CA ALA A 171 0.51 17.26 -6.89
C ALA A 171 1.12 16.18 -7.80
N SER A 172 1.98 15.33 -7.24
CA SER A 172 2.62 14.21 -7.96
C SER A 172 1.59 13.24 -8.55
N LEU A 173 0.59 12.84 -7.75
CA LEU A 173 -0.50 11.96 -8.19
C LEU A 173 -1.37 12.62 -9.25
N ASN A 174 -1.62 13.93 -9.14
CA ASN A 174 -2.40 14.66 -10.14
C ASN A 174 -1.66 14.81 -11.48
N ASN A 175 -0.33 14.81 -11.47
CA ASN A 175 0.49 14.86 -12.69
C ASN A 175 0.53 13.52 -13.46
N LEU A 176 0.07 12.42 -12.83
CA LEU A 176 -0.07 11.16 -13.54
C LEU A 176 -1.02 11.29 -14.74
N PRO A 177 -0.75 10.58 -15.84
CA PRO A 177 -1.75 10.39 -16.90
C PRO A 177 -3.06 9.85 -16.33
N GLU A 178 -4.17 10.20 -16.97
CA GLU A 178 -5.50 9.81 -16.50
C GLU A 178 -5.64 8.30 -16.37
N TYR A 179 -5.07 7.54 -17.31
CA TYR A 179 -5.05 6.09 -17.26
C TYR A 179 -3.60 5.60 -17.25
N PRO A 180 -3.29 4.52 -16.52
CA PRO A 180 -2.04 3.81 -16.75
C PRO A 180 -1.97 3.43 -18.24
N PRO A 181 -0.77 3.40 -18.82
CA PRO A 181 -0.60 3.02 -20.22
C PRO A 181 -1.25 1.64 -20.48
N ASP A 182 -1.73 1.41 -21.72
CA ASP A 182 -2.17 0.06 -22.11
C ASP A 182 -0.95 -0.85 -22.19
N LEU A 183 -0.65 -1.46 -21.05
CA LEU A 183 0.57 -2.23 -20.91
C LEU A 183 0.56 -3.52 -21.75
N LYS A 184 -0.62 -3.99 -22.22
CA LYS A 184 -0.72 -5.07 -23.23
C LYS A 184 -0.19 -4.63 -24.58
N ALA A 185 -0.48 -3.39 -24.97
CA ALA A 185 0.10 -2.78 -26.17
C ALA A 185 1.62 -2.57 -26.02
N LEU A 186 2.10 -2.35 -24.79
CA LEU A 186 3.52 -2.16 -24.50
C LEU A 186 4.35 -3.43 -24.68
N LEU A 187 3.85 -4.62 -24.33
CA LEU A 187 4.57 -5.90 -24.46
C LEU A 187 5.01 -6.27 -25.89
N GLY A 188 4.29 -5.78 -26.90
CA GLY A 188 4.61 -6.00 -28.33
C GLY A 188 5.46 -4.90 -28.95
N SER A 189 5.71 -3.84 -28.19
CA SER A 189 6.47 -2.67 -28.63
C SER A 189 7.76 -2.58 -27.82
N ARG A 190 8.84 -2.07 -28.40
CA ARG A 190 9.98 -1.60 -27.60
C ARG A 190 9.64 -0.28 -26.91
N VAL A 191 8.44 -0.14 -26.31
CA VAL A 191 8.23 1.02 -25.44
C VAL A 191 9.20 0.84 -24.29
N PRO A 192 10.10 1.80 -24.06
CA PRO A 192 11.22 1.59 -23.16
C PRO A 192 10.69 1.38 -21.75
N THR A 193 11.23 0.38 -21.06
CA THR A 193 11.19 0.25 -19.60
C THR A 193 11.24 1.60 -18.90
N GLN A 194 12.04 2.53 -19.43
CA GLN A 194 12.15 3.91 -18.99
C GLN A 194 10.83 4.66 -18.70
N LYS A 195 9.75 4.49 -19.50
CA LYS A 195 8.46 5.17 -19.18
C LYS A 195 7.70 4.48 -18.06
N PHE A 196 7.80 3.16 -17.98
CA PHE A 196 7.25 2.38 -16.89
C PHE A 196 7.98 2.76 -15.59
N ASP A 197 9.31 2.72 -15.62
CA ASP A 197 10.18 3.14 -14.52
C ASP A 197 9.85 4.59 -14.13
N GLN A 198 9.64 5.48 -15.11
CA GLN A 198 9.23 6.86 -14.84
C GLN A 198 7.90 7.01 -14.12
N TRP A 199 6.91 6.16 -14.36
CA TRP A 199 5.61 6.36 -13.69
C TRP A 199 5.47 5.60 -12.39
N TYR A 200 6.16 4.46 -12.29
CA TYR A 200 5.97 3.51 -11.21
C TYR A 200 7.14 3.49 -10.22
N ASP A 201 8.36 3.84 -10.63
CA ASP A 201 9.58 3.57 -9.85
C ASP A 201 10.44 4.81 -9.56
N ASP A 202 10.58 5.76 -10.49
CA ASP A 202 11.51 6.90 -10.37
C ASP A 202 11.08 7.99 -9.37
N GLY A 203 9.94 7.80 -8.70
CA GLY A 203 9.39 8.74 -7.73
C GLY A 203 8.60 9.92 -8.32
N SER A 204 8.29 9.93 -9.63
CA SER A 204 7.47 10.99 -10.25
C SER A 204 6.06 11.09 -9.66
N ALA A 205 5.54 9.97 -9.18
CA ALA A 205 4.36 9.88 -8.34
C ALA A 205 4.68 9.05 -7.10
N TYR A 206 4.37 9.61 -5.94
CA TYR A 206 4.64 8.96 -4.67
C TYR A 206 3.55 9.28 -3.66
N VAL A 207 3.52 8.49 -2.60
CA VAL A 207 2.80 8.78 -1.38
C VAL A 207 3.73 8.59 -0.20
N TRP A 208 3.28 8.98 0.99
CA TRP A 208 3.96 8.62 2.23
C TRP A 208 3.31 7.35 2.78
N LEU A 209 4.11 6.35 3.11
CA LEU A 209 3.66 5.17 3.83
C LEU A 209 4.09 5.30 5.29
N MET A 210 3.13 5.23 6.19
CA MET A 210 3.33 5.32 7.63
C MET A 210 3.13 3.94 8.25
N ASP A 211 4.15 3.44 8.94
CA ASP A 211 4.01 2.31 9.86
C ASP A 211 3.49 2.85 11.19
N ALA A 212 2.22 2.58 11.51
CA ALA A 212 1.59 3.11 12.72
C ALA A 212 2.25 2.58 14.01
N ARG A 213 2.86 1.39 13.96
CA ARG A 213 3.62 0.84 15.09
C ARG A 213 4.94 1.59 15.25
N GLY A 214 5.61 1.85 14.13
CA GLY A 214 6.84 2.65 14.07
C GLY A 214 6.63 4.06 14.60
N VAL A 215 5.56 4.73 14.17
CA VAL A 215 5.15 6.05 14.69
C VAL A 215 4.92 6.03 16.19
N SER A 216 4.16 5.04 16.69
CA SER A 216 3.90 4.92 18.13
C SER A 216 5.17 4.72 18.96
N LYS A 217 6.19 4.06 18.40
CA LYS A 217 7.50 3.88 19.03
C LYS A 217 8.30 5.19 19.01
N TYR A 218 8.39 5.84 17.86
CA TYR A 218 9.06 7.14 17.70
C TYR A 218 8.48 8.23 18.62
N ALA A 219 7.15 8.29 18.72
CA ALA A 219 6.41 9.19 19.60
C ALA A 219 6.84 9.10 21.08
N ARG A 220 7.15 7.89 21.53
CA ARG A 220 7.38 7.57 22.96
C ARG A 220 8.85 7.61 23.36
N ASP A 221 9.76 7.70 22.40
CA ASP A 221 11.19 7.55 22.63
C ASP A 221 11.93 8.84 22.22
N ALA A 222 12.31 9.62 23.24
CA ALA A 222 13.01 10.89 23.05
C ALA A 222 14.43 10.70 22.48
N ASP A 223 15.06 9.56 22.74
CA ASP A 223 16.39 9.25 22.23
C ASP A 223 16.30 8.94 20.73
N LEU A 224 15.30 8.16 20.29
CA LEU A 224 15.03 7.94 18.86
C LEU A 224 14.71 9.24 18.10
N GLN A 225 13.98 10.17 18.73
CA GLN A 225 13.70 11.49 18.14
C GLN A 225 14.97 12.31 17.91
N GLN A 226 15.94 12.21 18.83
CA GLN A 226 17.20 12.94 18.76
C GLN A 226 18.20 12.27 17.80
N GLU A 227 18.30 10.95 17.82
CA GLU A 227 19.26 10.18 17.02
C GLU A 227 18.83 10.04 15.56
N ARG A 228 17.52 9.94 15.30
CA ARG A 228 16.98 9.68 13.95
C ARG A 228 15.81 10.61 13.62
N PRO A 229 16.04 11.92 13.43
CA PRO A 229 14.99 12.88 13.12
C PRO A 229 14.22 12.60 11.80
N SER A 230 14.84 11.82 10.91
CA SER A 230 14.27 11.35 9.64
C SER A 230 13.44 10.07 9.78
N ALA A 231 13.63 9.27 10.85
CA ALA A 231 12.94 8.00 11.06
C ALA A 231 11.60 8.21 11.79
N ARG A 232 10.75 9.11 11.28
CA ARG A 232 9.47 9.52 11.89
C ARG A 232 8.38 8.43 11.84
N GLY A 233 8.74 7.20 11.47
CA GLY A 233 7.79 6.10 11.25
C GLY A 233 7.03 6.19 9.93
N TRP A 234 7.41 7.08 9.02
CA TRP A 234 6.92 7.11 7.65
C TRP A 234 8.03 7.37 6.64
N PHE A 235 7.81 6.97 5.40
CA PHE A 235 8.76 7.14 4.31
C PHE A 235 8.04 7.38 2.98
N LYS A 236 8.73 8.01 2.02
CA LYS A 236 8.20 8.17 0.66
C LYS A 236 8.24 6.82 -0.04
N ILE A 237 7.18 6.48 -0.73
CA ILE A 237 7.07 5.24 -1.48
C ILE A 237 6.48 5.50 -2.87
N SER A 238 7.08 4.90 -3.88
CA SER A 238 6.57 4.93 -5.26
C SER A 238 5.34 4.02 -5.40
N LEU A 239 4.62 4.17 -6.51
CA LEU A 239 3.42 3.36 -6.75
C LEU A 239 3.74 1.88 -6.94
N LEU A 240 4.93 1.55 -7.48
CA LEU A 240 5.40 0.17 -7.59
C LEU A 240 5.60 -0.45 -6.21
N MET A 241 6.32 0.28 -5.35
CA MET A 241 6.74 -0.19 -4.05
C MET A 241 5.58 -0.32 -3.05
N LEU A 242 4.45 0.36 -3.28
CA LEU A 242 3.23 0.16 -2.48
C LEU A 242 2.75 -1.30 -2.50
N TRP A 243 2.86 -1.98 -3.64
CA TRP A 243 2.51 -3.40 -3.67
C TRP A 243 3.52 -4.24 -2.88
N GLU A 244 4.81 -4.00 -3.09
CA GLU A 244 5.86 -4.78 -2.43
C GLU A 244 5.83 -4.61 -0.91
N ALA A 245 5.58 -3.40 -0.43
CA ALA A 245 5.37 -3.14 0.99
C ALA A 245 4.15 -3.91 1.53
N TRP A 246 3.07 -3.95 0.76
CA TRP A 246 1.88 -4.73 1.12
C TRP A 246 2.19 -6.23 1.20
N ASP A 247 2.85 -6.79 0.18
CA ASP A 247 3.16 -8.23 0.11
C ASP A 247 4.18 -8.66 1.17
N ALA A 248 5.20 -7.83 1.40
CA ALA A 248 6.18 -8.02 2.46
C ALA A 248 5.46 -8.10 3.81
N ARG A 249 4.64 -7.10 4.15
CA ARG A 249 3.90 -7.06 5.42
C ARG A 249 2.88 -8.19 5.57
N ALA A 250 2.22 -8.59 4.48
CA ALA A 250 1.32 -9.74 4.45
C ALA A 250 2.05 -11.09 4.59
N SER A 251 3.28 -11.20 4.06
CA SER A 251 4.12 -12.41 4.14
C SER A 251 4.85 -12.53 5.48
N TYR A 252 5.16 -11.39 6.09
CA TYR A 252 5.80 -11.21 7.39
C TYR A 252 5.14 -12.07 8.48
N ASP A 253 3.85 -11.86 8.64
CA ASP A 253 3.11 -12.39 9.77
C ASP A 253 2.51 -13.79 9.49
N ALA A 254 2.78 -14.37 8.31
CA ALA A 254 2.48 -15.75 7.96
C ALA A 254 3.57 -16.76 8.38
N GLY A 255 4.67 -16.30 9.01
CA GLY A 255 5.69 -17.16 9.63
C GLY A 255 7.15 -16.87 9.33
N THR A 256 7.51 -15.68 8.82
CA THR A 256 8.90 -15.31 8.52
C THR A 256 9.19 -13.95 9.16
N VAL A 257 10.16 -13.88 10.08
CA VAL A 257 10.52 -12.72 10.94
C VAL A 257 11.48 -11.75 10.22
N LEU A 258 11.21 -10.45 10.34
CA LEU A 258 11.76 -9.11 9.99
C LEU A 258 10.66 -8.23 10.61
N SER A 259 10.44 -8.44 11.91
CA SER A 259 10.19 -7.26 12.69
C SER A 259 11.35 -6.31 12.40
N CYS A 260 11.11 -5.01 12.48
CA CYS A 260 12.17 -4.01 12.64
C CYS A 260 12.97 -4.23 13.95
N GLU A 261 12.95 -5.44 14.52
CA GLU A 261 13.40 -5.80 15.87
C GLU A 261 14.14 -7.15 15.93
N ASN A 262 14.20 -8.00 14.91
CA ASN A 262 14.86 -9.32 15.04
C ASN A 262 15.57 -9.80 13.77
N ASP A 263 16.55 -9.06 13.28
CA ASP A 263 17.78 -9.64 12.74
C ASP A 263 18.92 -8.68 13.12
N VAL A 264 19.45 -8.91 14.33
CA VAL A 264 20.78 -8.44 14.74
C VAL A 264 21.77 -9.46 14.21
N ASP A 265 21.85 -9.58 12.89
CA ASP A 265 23.09 -9.92 12.22
C ASP A 265 23.60 -8.60 11.64
N ASP A 266 24.90 -8.36 11.74
CA ASP A 266 25.62 -7.07 11.56
C ASP A 266 25.44 -6.31 10.22
N GLU A 267 24.42 -6.60 9.42
CA GLU A 267 24.00 -5.81 8.26
C GLU A 267 22.74 -5.02 8.60
N ASP A 268 22.93 -3.71 8.77
CA ASP A 268 21.94 -2.71 9.11
C ASP A 268 20.59 -2.91 8.36
N PRO A 269 19.48 -3.29 9.02
CA PRO A 269 18.16 -3.42 8.40
C PRO A 269 17.63 -2.06 7.89
N ASP A 270 18.28 -0.96 8.26
CA ASP A 270 18.04 0.37 7.69
C ASP A 270 18.69 0.54 6.29
N SER A 271 19.60 -0.34 5.87
CA SER A 271 20.30 -0.21 4.57
C SER A 271 19.41 -0.41 3.33
N TYR A 272 18.25 -1.05 3.48
CA TYR A 272 17.33 -1.27 2.35
C TYR A 272 16.40 -0.09 2.07
N TRP A 273 16.25 0.87 2.99
CA TRP A 273 15.08 1.76 3.00
C TRP A 273 15.38 3.26 3.15
N TYR A 274 16.64 3.68 3.34
CA TYR A 274 16.98 5.09 3.61
C TYR A 274 17.91 5.82 2.62
N ASP A 275 18.29 5.21 1.49
CA ASP A 275 19.13 5.88 0.49
C ASP A 275 18.31 6.59 -0.61
N TRP A 276 17.52 7.63 -0.25
CA TRP A 276 16.96 8.61 -1.19
C TRP A 276 16.81 10.02 -0.59
#